data_AF-A0A820N9W7-F1
#
_entry.id   AF-A0A820N9W7-F1
#
_cell.length_a   1.000
_cell.length_b   1.000
_cell.length_c   1.000
_cell.angle_alpha   90.00
_cell.angle_beta   90.00
_cell.angle_gamma   90.00
#
_symmetry.space_group_name_H-M   'P 1'
#
loop_
_entity.id
_entity.type
_entity.pdbx_description
1 polymer ?
#
loop_
_entity_poly.entity_id
_entity_poly.type
_entity_poly.pdbx_seq_one_letter_code
_entity_poly.pdbx_strand_id
1 'polypeptide(L)'
;MYAVMMNGYNKENNPLKTLNLFYQMKDKNHSIIYLHVIKALSRIGDYKLSQSIIEQIPNDLLHDNQIQTVLIDMWGKSGSIDKVKELFDKISQSNQYQYAAIINAYGLNGMGIQAIEIYRQISLNLIDEITHICILNACSHSGLVQEARSIF
;
A
#
# COMPACT_ATOMS: atom_id res chain seq x y z
N MET A 1 -10.05 12.83 18.45
CA MET A 1 -8.84 13.59 18.81
C MET A 1 -7.56 12.88 18.36
N TYR A 2 -7.35 11.61 18.72
CA TYR A 2 -6.13 10.85 18.37
C TYR A 2 -5.85 10.72 16.86
N ALA A 3 -6.84 10.37 16.03
CA ALA A 3 -6.65 10.25 14.58
C ALA A 3 -6.17 11.56 13.91
N VAL A 4 -6.68 12.71 14.37
CA VAL A 4 -6.26 14.02 13.87
C VAL A 4 -4.80 14.31 14.22
N MET A 5 -4.38 13.97 15.45
CA MET A 5 -2.98 14.10 15.88
C MET A 5 -2.06 13.16 15.09
N MET A 6 -2.46 11.91 14.88
CA MET A 6 -1.72 10.95 14.05
C MET A 6 -1.57 11.41 12.60
N ASN A 7 -2.59 12.06 12.04
CA ASN A 7 -2.49 12.66 10.71
C ASN A 7 -1.48 13.81 10.70
N GLY A 8 -1.51 14.68 11.72
CA GLY A 8 -0.53 15.75 11.90
C GLY A 8 0.91 15.22 11.96
N TYR A 9 1.19 14.23 12.79
CA TYR A 9 2.51 13.61 12.89
C TYR A 9 2.96 12.93 11.60
N ASN A 10 2.05 12.30 10.87
CA ASN A 10 2.35 11.74 9.56
C ASN A 10 2.72 12.81 8.52
N LYS A 11 2.10 14.00 8.58
CA LYS A 11 2.44 15.13 7.70
C LYS A 11 3.78 15.78 8.08
N GLU A 12 4.10 15.81 9.36
CA GLU A 12 5.40 16.28 9.89
C GLU A 12 6.53 15.25 9.72
N ASN A 13 6.28 14.15 9.01
CA ASN A 13 7.23 13.05 8.81
C ASN A 13 7.78 12.47 10.13
N ASN A 14 6.92 12.36 11.14
CA ASN A 14 7.29 11.87 12.47
C ASN A 14 6.56 10.55 12.80
N PRO A 15 6.96 9.42 12.18
CA PRO A 15 6.25 8.15 12.33
C PRO A 15 6.35 7.58 13.76
N LEU A 16 7.42 7.90 14.51
CA LEU A 16 7.59 7.46 15.89
C LEU A 16 6.57 8.08 16.84
N LYS A 17 6.19 9.35 16.66
CA LYS A 17 5.13 9.98 17.45
C LYS A 17 3.78 9.33 17.20
N THR A 18 3.48 8.95 15.95
CA THR A 18 2.26 8.18 15.61
C THR A 18 2.22 6.86 16.37
N LEU A 19 3.34 6.13 16.43
CA LEU A 19 3.42 4.86 17.17
C LEU A 19 3.30 5.05 18.68
N ASN A 20 3.98 6.03 19.26
CA ASN A 20 3.88 6.31 20.69
C ASN A 20 2.42 6.61 21.07
N LEU A 21 1.73 7.43 20.27
CA LEU A 21 0.32 7.72 20.47
C LEU A 21 -0.53 6.44 20.35
N PHE A 22 -0.26 5.57 19.37
CA PHE A 22 -0.93 4.27 19.22
C PHE A 22 -0.78 3.38 20.46
N TYR A 23 0.41 3.31 21.06
CA TYR A 23 0.64 2.51 22.28
C TYR A 23 -0.12 3.06 23.50
N GLN A 24 -0.40 4.36 23.56
CA GLN A 24 -1.15 4.98 24.64
C GLN A 24 -2.68 4.79 24.54
N MET A 25 -3.19 4.35 23.39
CA MET A 25 -4.63 4.21 23.16
C MET A 25 -5.18 2.95 23.85
N LYS A 26 -6.25 3.14 24.64
CA LYS A 26 -7.01 2.04 25.25
C LYS A 26 -7.93 1.33 24.26
N ASP A 27 -8.56 2.09 23.36
CA ASP A 27 -9.41 1.57 22.29
C ASP A 27 -8.73 1.82 20.93
N LYS A 28 -8.54 0.74 20.17
CA LYS A 28 -7.84 0.73 18.88
C LYS A 28 -8.73 0.20 17.76
N ASN A 29 -9.99 -0.13 18.03
CA ASN A 29 -10.88 -0.82 17.09
C ASN A 29 -11.51 0.14 16.06
N HIS A 30 -10.67 0.98 15.44
CA HIS A 30 -11.09 1.88 14.38
C HIS A 30 -10.10 1.83 13.22
N SER A 31 -10.60 1.63 12.00
CA SER A 31 -9.81 1.58 10.77
C SER A 31 -8.89 2.80 10.62
N ILE A 32 -9.38 3.99 10.96
CA ILE A 32 -8.58 5.23 10.86
C ILE A 32 -7.29 5.22 11.69
N ILE A 33 -7.28 4.52 12.84
CA ILE A 33 -6.08 4.40 13.69
C ILE A 33 -5.04 3.55 12.94
N TYR A 34 -5.44 2.37 12.48
CA TYR A 34 -4.57 1.47 11.73
C TYR A 34 -4.10 2.06 10.40
N LEU A 35 -4.94 2.82 9.70
CA LEU A 35 -4.52 3.55 8.49
C LEU A 35 -3.34 4.48 8.76
N HIS A 36 -3.38 5.26 9.84
CA HIS A 36 -2.30 6.17 10.19
C HIS A 36 -1.04 5.43 10.67
N VAL A 37 -1.22 4.34 11.41
CA VAL A 37 -0.12 3.53 11.92
C VAL A 37 0.60 2.79 10.80
N ILE A 38 -0.12 2.14 9.87
CA ILE A 38 0.47 1.45 8.73
C ILE A 38 1.22 2.44 7.82
N LYS A 39 0.68 3.65 7.60
CA LYS A 39 1.40 4.72 6.89
C LYS A 39 2.67 5.17 7.60
N ALA A 40 2.68 5.19 8.93
CA ALA A 40 3.88 5.48 9.70
C ALA A 40 4.92 4.34 9.58
N LEU A 41 4.46 3.09 9.66
CA LEU A 41 5.29 1.88 9.54
C LEU A 41 5.98 1.76 8.18
N SER A 42 5.25 2.06 7.10
CA SER A 42 5.77 2.15 5.71
C SER A 42 7.00 3.07 5.60
N ARG A 43 7.13 4.08 6.47
CA ARG A 43 8.28 5.01 6.50
C ARG A 43 9.41 4.59 7.42
N ILE A 44 9.12 3.82 8.47
CA ILE A 44 10.14 3.36 9.43
C ILE A 44 11.01 2.28 8.79
N GLY A 45 10.42 1.41 7.96
CA GLY A 45 11.14 0.30 7.34
C GLY A 45 11.49 -0.84 8.30
N ASP A 46 11.03 -0.80 9.56
CA ASP A 46 11.16 -1.92 10.50
C ASP A 46 10.06 -2.94 10.23
N TYR A 47 10.44 -4.00 9.51
CA TYR A 47 9.54 -5.07 9.14
C TYR A 47 8.98 -5.83 10.34
N LYS A 48 9.79 -6.11 11.37
CA LYS A 48 9.36 -6.91 12.53
C LYS A 48 8.30 -6.17 13.33
N LEU A 49 8.54 -4.88 13.55
CA LEU A 49 7.56 -4.00 14.20
C LEU A 49 6.28 -3.90 13.37
N SER A 50 6.42 -3.70 12.05
CA SER A 50 5.28 -3.58 11.15
C SER A 50 4.40 -4.82 11.16
N GLN A 51 5.03 -5.99 11.11
CA GLN A 51 4.33 -7.27 11.14
C GLN A 51 3.61 -7.50 12.47
N SER A 52 4.28 -7.23 13.60
CA SER A 52 3.69 -7.35 14.93
C SER A 52 2.44 -6.48 15.13
N ILE A 53 2.41 -5.30 14.52
CA ILE A 53 1.25 -4.40 14.59
C ILE A 53 0.15 -4.84 13.61
N ILE A 54 0.50 -5.33 12.42
CA ILE A 54 -0.48 -5.83 11.45
C ILE A 54 -1.24 -7.03 12.00
N GLU A 55 -0.58 -7.91 12.74
CA GLU A 55 -1.22 -9.06 13.40
C GLU A 55 -2.22 -8.65 14.50
N GLN A 56 -2.18 -7.39 14.97
CA GLN A 56 -3.15 -6.84 15.91
C GLN A 56 -4.40 -6.25 15.22
N ILE A 57 -4.41 -6.16 13.88
CA ILE A 57 -5.55 -5.61 13.15
C ILE A 57 -6.76 -6.55 13.31
N PRO A 58 -7.90 -6.04 13.81
CA PRO A 58 -9.13 -6.81 13.87
C PRO A 58 -9.56 -7.35 12.50
N ASN A 59 -10.00 -8.61 12.45
CA ASN A 59 -10.36 -9.29 11.20
C ASN A 59 -11.43 -8.56 10.39
N ASP A 60 -12.37 -7.89 11.05
CA ASP A 60 -13.42 -7.08 10.42
C ASP A 60 -12.84 -5.89 9.63
N LEU A 61 -11.69 -5.36 10.04
CA LEU A 61 -11.01 -4.26 9.36
C LEU A 61 -10.14 -4.72 8.18
N LEU A 62 -9.82 -6.02 8.06
CA LEU A 62 -9.00 -6.54 6.96
C LEU A 62 -9.73 -6.51 5.61
N HIS A 63 -11.06 -6.36 5.62
CA HIS A 63 -11.87 -6.18 4.42
C HIS A 63 -12.07 -4.70 4.02
N ASP A 64 -11.57 -3.75 4.82
CA ASP A 64 -11.61 -2.33 4.49
C ASP A 64 -10.62 -2.02 3.36
N ASN A 65 -11.14 -1.51 2.23
CA ASN A 65 -10.34 -1.19 1.05
C ASN A 65 -9.17 -0.24 1.33
N GLN A 66 -9.35 0.73 2.24
CA GLN A 66 -8.27 1.66 2.60
C GLN A 66 -7.19 0.94 3.39
N ILE A 67 -7.57 0.06 4.33
CA ILE A 67 -6.63 -0.77 5.10
C ILE A 67 -5.83 -1.65 4.15
N GLN A 68 -6.50 -2.37 3.25
CA GLN A 68 -5.85 -3.20 2.24
C GLN A 68 -4.89 -2.39 1.37
N THR A 69 -5.29 -1.20 0.92
CA THR A 69 -4.43 -0.32 0.10
C THR A 69 -3.17 0.09 0.83
N VAL A 70 -3.24 0.49 2.12
CA VAL A 70 -2.05 0.86 2.89
C VAL A 70 -1.18 -0.36 3.26
N LEU A 71 -1.77 -1.54 3.42
CA LEU A 71 -1.02 -2.79 3.61
C LEU A 71 -0.22 -3.15 2.36
N ILE A 72 -0.84 -3.06 1.19
CA ILE A 72 -0.17 -3.27 -0.11
C ILE A 72 1.03 -2.33 -0.26
N ASP A 73 0.84 -1.03 0.00
CA ASP A 73 1.92 -0.04 -0.07
C ASP A 73 3.08 -0.38 0.89
N MET A 74 2.76 -0.73 2.14
CA MET A 74 3.76 -1.08 3.16
C MET A 74 4.53 -2.35 2.78
N TRP A 75 3.83 -3.41 2.39
CA TRP A 75 4.46 -4.66 1.97
C TRP A 75 5.29 -4.51 0.70
N GLY A 76 4.81 -3.73 -0.27
CA GLY A 76 5.56 -3.41 -1.48
C GLY A 76 6.90 -2.73 -1.16
N LYS A 77 6.88 -1.70 -0.31
CA LYS A 77 8.10 -0.98 0.11
C LYS A 77 9.05 -1.81 0.98
N SER A 78 8.53 -2.75 1.76
CA SER A 78 9.34 -3.64 2.60
C SER A 78 9.81 -4.92 1.90
N GLY A 79 9.53 -5.06 0.61
CA GLY A 79 9.95 -6.23 -0.18
C GLY A 79 9.10 -7.49 0.05
N SER A 80 7.99 -7.39 0.79
CA SER A 80 7.11 -8.52 1.12
C SER A 80 6.09 -8.78 0.01
N ILE A 81 6.56 -8.94 -1.23
CA ILE A 81 5.70 -9.01 -2.41
C ILE A 81 4.75 -10.22 -2.40
N ASP A 82 5.13 -11.31 -1.73
CA ASP A 82 4.26 -12.49 -1.63
C ASP A 82 3.00 -12.22 -0.79
N LYS A 83 3.08 -11.32 0.20
CA LYS A 83 1.89 -10.86 0.94
C LYS A 83 0.99 -9.97 0.09
N VAL A 84 1.57 -9.18 -0.81
CA VAL A 84 0.81 -8.39 -1.77
C VAL A 84 0.03 -9.30 -2.72
N LYS A 85 0.68 -10.37 -3.23
CA LYS A 85 0.01 -11.41 -4.05
C LYS A 85 -1.13 -12.07 -3.29
N GLU A 86 -0.85 -12.58 -2.09
CA GLU A 86 -1.85 -13.28 -1.28
C GLU A 86 -3.07 -12.39 -0.99
N LEU A 87 -2.85 -11.11 -0.67
CA LEU A 87 -3.95 -10.18 -0.45
C LEU A 87 -4.69 -9.86 -1.75
N PHE A 88 -3.98 -9.66 -2.86
CA PHE A 88 -4.60 -9.37 -4.14
C PHE A 88 -5.51 -10.50 -4.61
N ASP A 89 -5.09 -11.76 -4.46
CA ASP A 89 -5.89 -12.94 -4.79
C ASP A 89 -7.20 -13.04 -3.97
N LYS A 90 -7.23 -12.41 -2.78
CA LYS A 90 -8.41 -12.35 -1.90
C LYS A 90 -9.32 -11.17 -2.19
N ILE A 91 -8.91 -10.19 -2.98
CA ILE A 91 -9.72 -9.03 -3.32
C ILE A 91 -10.61 -9.38 -4.53
N SER A 92 -11.91 -9.58 -4.28
CA SER A 92 -12.87 -9.95 -5.35
C SER A 92 -13.07 -8.82 -6.37
N GLN A 93 -12.99 -7.57 -5.94
CA GLN A 93 -13.17 -6.40 -6.80
C GLN A 93 -12.27 -5.25 -6.35
N SER A 94 -11.11 -5.13 -6.98
CA SER A 94 -10.18 -4.03 -6.73
C SER A 94 -10.72 -2.70 -7.26
N ASN A 95 -10.53 -1.65 -6.48
CA ASN A 95 -10.76 -0.27 -6.92
C ASN A 95 -9.49 0.36 -7.52
N GLN A 96 -9.62 1.56 -8.09
CA GLN A 96 -8.51 2.30 -8.72
C GLN A 96 -7.29 2.48 -7.81
N TYR A 97 -7.49 2.72 -6.50
CA TYR A 97 -6.41 2.95 -5.55
C TYR A 97 -5.66 1.65 -5.22
N GLN A 98 -6.38 0.53 -5.12
CA GLN A 98 -5.78 -0.79 -4.90
C GLN A 98 -4.94 -1.20 -6.12
N TYR A 99 -5.45 -1.00 -7.35
CA TYR A 99 -4.68 -1.29 -8.55
C TYR A 99 -3.39 -0.47 -8.66
N ALA A 100 -3.47 0.85 -8.44
CA ALA A 100 -2.29 1.71 -8.42
C ALA A 100 -1.27 1.24 -7.37
N ALA A 101 -1.72 0.92 -6.15
CA ALA A 101 -0.86 0.42 -5.08
C ALA A 101 -0.19 -0.92 -5.44
N ILE A 102 -0.93 -1.85 -6.06
CA ILE A 102 -0.42 -3.16 -6.48
C ILE A 102 0.64 -2.98 -7.57
N ILE A 103 0.33 -2.25 -8.65
CA ILE A 103 1.27 -1.98 -9.74
C ILE A 103 2.55 -1.33 -9.21
N ASN A 104 2.41 -0.35 -8.31
CA ASN A 104 3.54 0.28 -7.66
C ASN A 104 4.37 -0.73 -6.84
N ALA A 105 3.73 -1.61 -6.06
CA ALA A 105 4.41 -2.63 -5.28
C ALA A 105 5.21 -3.59 -6.16
N TYR A 106 4.64 -4.08 -7.28
CA TYR A 106 5.37 -4.90 -8.24
C TYR A 106 6.55 -4.13 -8.88
N GLY A 107 6.33 -2.87 -9.28
CA GLY A 107 7.38 -2.02 -9.84
C GLY A 107 8.55 -1.79 -8.89
N LEU A 108 8.29 -1.49 -7.61
CA LEU A 108 9.33 -1.32 -6.58
C LEU A 108 10.14 -2.58 -6.32
N ASN A 109 9.58 -3.76 -6.62
CA ASN A 109 10.23 -5.05 -6.44
C ASN A 109 10.86 -5.59 -7.73
N GLY A 110 11.03 -4.75 -8.76
CA GLY A 110 11.65 -5.15 -10.03
C GLY A 110 10.80 -6.10 -10.87
N MET A 111 9.51 -6.23 -10.55
CA MET A 111 8.57 -7.13 -11.23
C MET A 111 7.73 -6.36 -12.27
N GLY A 112 8.41 -5.63 -13.15
CA GLY A 112 7.77 -4.74 -14.13
C GLY A 112 6.84 -5.47 -15.12
N ILE A 113 7.17 -6.69 -15.53
CA ILE A 113 6.32 -7.48 -16.43
C ILE A 113 4.98 -7.81 -15.78
N GLN A 114 5.00 -8.26 -14.52
CA GLN A 114 3.77 -8.54 -13.77
C GLN A 114 2.95 -7.27 -13.52
N ALA A 115 3.62 -6.12 -13.29
CA ALA A 115 2.94 -4.84 -13.20
C ALA A 115 2.18 -4.49 -14.50
N ILE A 116 2.77 -4.76 -15.67
CA ILE A 116 2.12 -4.59 -16.99
C ILE A 116 0.96 -5.56 -17.18
N GLU A 117 1.12 -6.82 -16.80
CA GLU A 117 0.05 -7.82 -16.89
C GLU A 117 -1.18 -7.39 -16.10
N ILE A 118 -0.98 -6.93 -14.86
CA ILE A 118 -2.07 -6.39 -14.03
C ILE A 118 -2.66 -5.14 -14.68
N TYR A 119 -1.83 -4.19 -15.12
CA TYR A 119 -2.29 -2.96 -15.76
C TYR A 119 -3.21 -3.24 -16.96
N ARG A 120 -2.87 -4.22 -17.80
CA ARG A 120 -3.67 -4.62 -18.98
C ARG A 120 -5.00 -5.29 -18.63
N GLN A 121 -5.16 -5.79 -17.41
CA GLN A 121 -6.41 -6.39 -16.93
C GLN A 121 -7.38 -5.36 -16.33
N ILE A 122 -6.92 -4.12 -16.07
CA ILE A 122 -7.75 -3.08 -15.48
C ILE A 122 -8.74 -2.54 -16.52
N SER A 123 -10.01 -2.46 -16.16
CA SER A 123 -11.02 -1.77 -16.98
C SER A 123 -10.63 -0.30 -17.16
N LEU A 124 -10.73 0.22 -18.39
CA LEU A 124 -10.30 1.60 -18.73
C LEU A 124 -10.89 2.69 -17.80
N ASN A 125 -12.09 2.49 -17.26
CA ASN A 125 -12.74 3.43 -16.34
C ASN A 125 -12.16 3.44 -14.91
N LEU A 126 -11.28 2.50 -14.57
CA LEU A 126 -10.60 2.41 -13.28
C LEU A 126 -9.12 2.83 -13.38
N ILE A 127 -8.63 3.13 -14.58
CA ILE A 127 -7.27 3.63 -14.79
C ILE A 127 -7.28 5.14 -14.57
N ASP A 128 -6.57 5.58 -13.54
CA ASP A 128 -6.35 7.00 -13.25
C ASP A 128 -4.90 7.44 -13.55
N GLU A 129 -4.63 8.73 -13.42
CA GLU A 129 -3.29 9.30 -13.62
C GLU A 129 -2.24 8.64 -12.71
N ILE A 130 -2.61 8.30 -11.48
CA ILE A 130 -1.72 7.64 -10.52
C ILE A 130 -1.33 6.25 -11.04
N THR A 131 -2.30 5.48 -11.55
CA THR A 131 -2.06 4.16 -12.14
C THR A 131 -1.11 4.24 -13.33
N HIS A 132 -1.28 5.26 -14.19
CA HIS A 132 -0.35 5.54 -15.30
C HIS A 132 1.08 5.86 -14.83
N ILE A 133 1.22 6.68 -13.79
CA ILE A 133 2.53 6.99 -13.21
C ILE A 133 3.17 5.73 -12.62
N CYS A 134 2.40 4.90 -11.90
CA CYS A 134 2.88 3.66 -11.32
C CYS A 134 3.40 2.69 -12.38
N ILE A 135 2.67 2.50 -13.49
CA ILE A 135 3.14 1.60 -14.56
C ILE A 135 4.35 2.16 -15.31
N LEU A 136 4.39 3.47 -15.55
CA LEU A 136 5.56 4.11 -16.16
C LEU A 136 6.82 3.93 -15.30
N ASN A 137 6.67 4.13 -13.98
CA ASN A 137 7.75 3.89 -13.02
C ASN A 137 8.18 2.42 -13.00
N ALA A 138 7.24 1.48 -13.03
CA ALA A 138 7.56 0.06 -13.07
C ALA A 138 8.37 -0.31 -14.34
N CYS A 139 7.96 0.22 -15.50
CA CYS A 139 8.70 0.04 -16.76
C CYS A 139 10.10 0.68 -16.70
N SER A 140 10.19 1.90 -16.16
CA SER A 140 11.45 2.63 -16.02
C SER A 140 12.45 1.86 -15.13
N HIS A 141 12.02 1.42 -13.94
CA HIS A 141 12.86 0.65 -13.03
C HIS A 141 13.28 -0.71 -13.60
N SER A 142 12.47 -1.29 -14.47
CA SER A 142 12.71 -2.62 -15.05
C SER A 142 13.36 -2.58 -16.44
N GLY A 143 13.64 -1.40 -17.00
CA GLY A 143 14.21 -1.23 -18.34
C GLY A 143 13.27 -1.61 -19.49
N LEU A 144 11.96 -1.65 -19.26
CA LEU A 144 10.93 -2.11 -20.21
C LEU A 144 10.48 -0.99 -21.16
N VAL A 145 11.42 -0.44 -21.93
CA VAL A 145 11.21 0.72 -22.79
C VAL A 145 10.23 0.42 -23.92
N GLN A 146 10.27 -0.79 -24.50
CA GLN A 146 9.42 -1.15 -25.62
C GLN A 146 7.97 -1.35 -25.17
N GLU A 147 7.79 -1.98 -24.02
CA GLU A 147 6.51 -2.20 -23.38
C GLU A 147 5.88 -0.86 -22.99
N ALA A 148 6.66 0.06 -22.42
CA ALA A 148 6.19 1.42 -22.13
C ALA A 148 5.68 2.12 -23.40
N ARG A 149 6.41 2.05 -24.52
CA ARG A 149 5.96 2.62 -25.82
C ARG A 149 4.70 1.97 -26.38
N SER A 150 4.37 0.75 -25.98
CA SER A 150 3.13 0.09 -26.41
C SER A 150 1.90 0.54 -25.60
N ILE A 151 2.14 1.08 -24.39
CA ILE A 151 1.09 1.50 -23.46
C ILE A 151 0.77 2.99 -23.63
N PHE A 152 1.76 3.82 -23.98
CA PHE A 152 1.69 5.28 -24.11
C PHE A 152 2.04 5.75 -25.52
#